data_AF-A0A941EBS8-F1
#
_entry.id   AF-A0A941EBS8-F1
#
_cell.length_a   1.000
_cell.length_b   1.000
_cell.length_c   1.000
_cell.angle_alpha   90.00
_cell.angle_beta   90.00
_cell.angle_gamma   90.00
#
_symmetry.space_group_name_H-M   'P 1'
#
loop_
_entity.id
_entity.type
_entity.pdbx_description
1 polymer ?
#
loop_
_entity_poly.entity_id
_entity_poly.type
_entity_poly.pdbx_seq_one_letter_code
_entity_poly.pdbx_strand_id
1 'polypeptide(L)'
;MLEHPVPARSDAPASAQPERVGGIVDLQGTHGFLRVAGYLPGPQDLYLPAELIRRHQLRAGDLVVGTAAPRSNGSGGSGSGGSGGRKEQQQSKARPLTRVELVNGAPIEVHGSRPRFAELTPIHPHERLRLETGPDVPGTRVIDLLAPIGKGQRGMIVAQPKTGKTQLLQSIARAVERNHPECHLMVVLLDERPEEVTDMRRAIGGEVVSSTFDRPAHEHIAIADLAIERAKRLAEQGTDVVVLLDSLTRLCRAHNNAAKPGGRTLSGGVDAAAVAGPKQLFGAARNLEEAGSITILATALIDTGSRADDYFFEELKSTGNMELRLDRALADKRVFPAIEMAGSGTRREELLMSAEELDTVRRLRRVLGAQPGTQATELLLERMKNTAGNAEFLRQIRSTTP
;
A
#
# COMPACT_ATOMS: atom_id res chain seq x y z
N MET A 1 -17.18 63.72 39.72
CA MET A 1 -16.39 62.86 38.81
C MET A 1 -15.29 62.22 39.62
N LEU A 2 -15.44 60.95 39.99
CA LEU A 2 -14.39 60.14 40.61
C LEU A 2 -14.31 58.87 39.78
N GLU A 3 -13.29 58.83 38.91
CA GLU A 3 -13.04 57.76 37.97
C GLU A 3 -12.41 56.55 38.69
N HIS A 4 -12.94 55.37 38.38
CA HIS A 4 -12.36 54.09 38.76
C HIS A 4 -11.07 53.82 37.97
N PRO A 5 -10.01 53.27 38.57
CA PRO A 5 -8.82 52.88 37.83
C PRO A 5 -9.11 51.62 36.99
N VAL A 6 -8.83 51.73 35.69
CA VAL A 6 -8.84 50.62 34.72
C VAL A 6 -7.67 49.67 35.06
N PRO A 7 -7.88 48.34 35.14
CA PRO A 7 -6.78 47.40 35.33
C PRO A 7 -5.91 47.34 34.07
N ALA A 8 -4.59 47.42 34.27
CA ALA A 8 -3.60 47.31 33.21
C ALA A 8 -3.74 45.97 32.46
N ARG A 9 -3.93 46.04 31.14
CA ARG A 9 -3.78 44.89 30.25
C ARG A 9 -2.30 44.48 30.24
N SER A 10 -2.01 43.27 30.71
CA SER A 10 -0.71 42.66 30.50
C SER A 10 -0.60 42.16 29.07
N ASP A 11 -0.08 43.00 28.17
CA ASP A 11 0.37 42.57 26.85
C ASP A 11 1.73 41.86 26.99
N ALA A 12 1.73 40.65 27.55
CA ALA A 12 2.83 39.73 27.40
C ALA A 12 2.59 38.90 26.13
N PRO A 13 3.49 38.92 25.13
CA PRO A 13 3.36 38.01 23.99
C PRO A 13 3.46 36.58 24.52
N ALA A 14 2.45 35.75 24.23
CA ALA A 14 2.51 34.32 24.52
C ALA A 14 3.83 33.77 23.98
N SER A 15 4.70 33.31 24.88
CA SER A 15 6.00 32.75 24.53
C SER A 15 5.79 31.67 23.47
N ALA A 16 6.36 31.85 22.28
CA ALA A 16 6.19 30.93 21.18
C ALA A 16 6.94 29.64 21.51
N GLN A 17 6.23 28.68 22.11
CA GLN A 17 6.82 27.44 22.58
C GLN A 17 7.19 26.54 21.39
N PRO A 18 8.35 25.86 21.45
CA PRO A 18 8.70 24.83 20.48
C PRO A 18 7.60 23.75 20.45
N GLU A 19 7.12 23.44 19.24
CA GLU A 19 6.04 22.47 19.02
C GLU A 19 6.65 21.13 18.60
N ARG A 20 6.29 20.05 19.31
CA ARG A 20 6.68 18.70 18.93
C ARG A 20 5.79 18.21 17.79
N VAL A 21 6.39 17.83 16.68
CA VAL A 21 5.71 17.46 15.44
C VAL A 21 6.26 16.14 14.91
N GLY A 22 5.39 15.31 14.34
CA GLY A 22 5.76 14.09 13.62
C GLY A 22 5.33 14.15 12.16
N GLY A 23 6.07 13.48 11.27
CA GLY A 23 5.66 13.34 9.88
C GLY A 23 6.61 12.47 9.06
N ILE A 24 6.30 12.31 7.78
CA ILE A 24 7.05 11.45 6.86
C ILE A 24 7.99 12.30 6.02
N VAL A 25 9.27 11.92 5.96
CA VAL A 25 10.29 12.60 5.19
C VAL A 25 10.02 12.40 3.69
N ASP A 26 9.87 13.50 2.96
CA ASP A 26 9.80 13.54 1.51
C ASP A 26 10.97 14.38 0.98
N LEU A 27 11.86 13.77 0.19
CA LEU A 27 13.12 14.38 -0.26
C LEU A 27 13.01 14.92 -1.69
N GLN A 28 13.49 16.15 -1.89
CA GLN A 28 13.54 16.87 -3.16
C GLN A 28 14.99 17.27 -3.46
N GLY A 29 15.79 16.31 -3.94
CA GLY A 29 17.21 16.50 -4.18
C GLY A 29 18.00 16.57 -2.87
N THR A 30 18.51 17.76 -2.52
CA THR A 30 19.37 17.97 -1.34
C THR A 30 18.62 18.45 -0.09
N HIS A 31 17.36 18.83 -0.23
CA HIS A 31 16.48 19.24 0.86
C HIS A 31 15.20 18.41 0.83
N GLY A 32 14.30 18.62 1.78
CA GLY A 32 13.03 17.92 1.79
C GLY A 32 11.97 18.64 2.61
N PHE A 33 10.85 17.94 2.80
CA PHE A 33 9.74 18.36 3.63
C PHE A 33 9.35 17.22 4.56
N LEU A 34 8.92 17.57 5.77
CA LEU A 34 8.24 16.65 6.66
C LEU A 34 6.74 16.75 6.40
N ARG A 35 6.14 15.70 5.84
CA ARG A 35 4.72 15.60 5.56
C ARG A 35 3.97 15.28 6.85
N VAL A 36 3.25 16.26 7.41
CA VAL A 36 2.67 16.15 8.77
C VAL A 36 1.26 15.56 8.76
N ALA A 37 0.46 15.92 7.76
CA ALA A 37 -0.95 15.52 7.68
C ALA A 37 -1.20 14.23 6.87
N GLY A 38 -0.15 13.64 6.28
CA GLY A 38 -0.25 12.48 5.41
C GLY A 38 0.93 12.38 4.46
N TYR A 39 0.68 11.93 3.24
CA TYR A 39 1.72 11.64 2.23
C TYR A 39 1.81 12.67 1.10
N LEU A 40 0.89 13.64 1.07
CA LEU A 40 0.86 14.71 0.08
C LEU A 40 1.26 16.05 0.69
N PRO A 41 1.73 17.02 -0.11
CA PRO A 41 2.04 18.35 0.36
C PRO A 41 0.86 19.01 1.06
N GLY A 42 1.09 19.48 2.28
CA GLY A 42 0.10 20.13 3.13
C GLY A 42 0.57 21.48 3.70
N PRO A 43 -0.37 22.34 4.13
CA PRO A 43 -0.02 23.66 4.72
C PRO A 43 0.69 23.56 6.07
N GLN A 44 0.70 22.39 6.70
CA GLN A 44 1.36 22.13 7.98
C GLN A 44 2.76 21.52 7.82
N ASP A 45 3.18 21.24 6.58
CA ASP A 45 4.47 20.61 6.32
C ASP A 45 5.63 21.49 6.77
N LEU A 46 6.67 20.83 7.28
CA LEU A 46 7.86 21.50 7.75
C LEU A 46 8.95 21.40 6.70
N TYR A 47 9.67 22.51 6.49
CA TYR A 47 10.90 22.46 5.71
C TYR A 47 11.93 21.62 6.47
N LEU A 48 12.59 20.68 5.77
CA LEU A 48 13.62 19.82 6.32
C LEU A 48 14.99 20.24 5.74
N PRO A 49 15.84 20.92 6.53
CA PRO A 49 17.15 21.38 6.08
C PRO A 49 18.09 20.23 5.68
N ALA A 50 18.90 20.49 4.65
CA ALA A 50 19.93 19.57 4.16
C ALA A 50 20.94 19.13 5.23
N GLU A 51 21.16 19.98 6.25
CA GLU A 51 22.03 19.66 7.37
C GLU A 51 21.44 18.56 8.27
N LEU A 52 20.16 18.65 8.63
CA LEU A 52 19.49 17.61 9.42
C LEU A 52 19.39 16.29 8.65
N ILE A 53 19.11 16.35 7.34
CA ILE A 53 19.08 15.18 6.46
C ILE A 53 20.43 14.46 6.48
N ARG A 54 21.52 15.20 6.26
CA ARG A 54 22.88 14.63 6.24
C ARG A 54 23.32 14.13 7.62
N ARG A 55 23.12 14.93 8.66
CA ARG A 55 23.53 14.60 10.04
C ARG A 55 22.88 13.32 10.55
N HIS A 56 21.60 13.12 10.23
CA HIS A 56 20.81 11.98 10.71
C HIS A 56 20.58 10.90 9.64
N GLN A 57 21.24 11.02 8.48
CA GLN A 57 21.13 10.08 7.34
C GLN A 57 19.67 9.77 6.98
N LEU A 58 18.81 10.80 6.98
CA LEU A 58 17.39 10.66 6.69
C LEU A 58 17.18 10.30 5.22
N ARG A 59 16.22 9.43 4.97
CA ARG A 59 15.79 8.97 3.64
C ARG A 59 14.30 9.22 3.47
N ALA A 60 13.83 9.29 2.23
CA ALA A 60 12.40 9.37 1.95
C ALA A 60 11.67 8.21 2.66
N GLY A 61 10.47 8.48 3.18
CA GLY A 61 9.67 7.51 3.93
C GLY A 61 10.04 7.37 5.42
N ASP A 62 11.09 8.03 5.91
CA ASP A 62 11.38 8.03 7.35
C ASP A 62 10.29 8.75 8.12
N LEU A 63 9.75 8.12 9.16
CA LEU A 63 8.87 8.78 10.12
C LEU A 63 9.74 9.51 11.14
N VAL A 64 9.75 10.83 11.08
CA VAL A 64 10.54 11.66 11.99
C VAL A 64 9.62 12.32 13.00
N VAL A 65 10.01 12.26 14.27
CA VAL A 65 9.43 13.08 15.34
C VAL A 65 10.51 14.03 15.83
N GLY A 66 10.14 15.29 16.01
CA GLY A 66 11.08 16.31 16.43
C GLY A 66 10.40 17.61 16.82
N THR A 67 11.21 18.65 16.97
CA THR A 67 10.74 19.98 17.36
C THR A 67 10.74 20.90 16.14
N ALA A 68 9.62 21.58 15.90
CA ALA A 68 9.50 22.62 14.88
C ALA A 68 9.87 23.99 15.45
N ALA A 69 10.34 24.90 14.58
CA ALA A 69 10.49 26.29 14.97
C ALA A 69 9.13 26.85 15.47
N PRO A 70 9.14 27.84 16.38
CA PRO A 70 7.90 28.48 16.79
C PRO A 70 7.19 29.12 15.59
N ARG A 71 5.86 29.14 15.59
CA ARG A 71 5.11 29.87 14.55
C ARG A 71 5.41 31.36 14.74
N SER A 72 5.89 32.05 13.71
CA SER A 72 6.03 33.50 13.80
C SER A 72 4.64 34.12 13.87
N ASN A 73 4.41 34.97 14.89
CA ASN A 73 3.19 35.77 14.98
C ASN A 73 3.28 36.90 13.94
N GLY A 74 2.90 36.63 12.70
CA GLY A 74 2.70 37.66 11.68
C GLY A 74 3.31 37.37 10.31
N SER A 75 2.55 36.70 9.45
CA SER A 75 2.49 37.02 8.02
C SER A 75 1.24 36.41 7.37
N GLY A 76 0.06 36.81 7.87
CA GLY A 76 -1.16 36.89 7.04
C GLY A 76 -1.09 38.09 6.08
N GLY A 77 0.06 38.29 5.44
CA GLY A 77 0.31 39.41 4.54
C GLY A 77 -0.28 39.14 3.17
N SER A 78 -1.45 39.70 2.93
CA SER A 78 -1.91 40.14 1.61
C SER A 78 -0.76 40.83 0.87
N GLY A 79 -0.14 40.11 -0.06
CA GLY A 79 0.88 40.61 -0.98
C GLY A 79 0.36 40.54 -2.41
N SER A 80 -0.14 41.67 -2.89
CA SER A 80 -0.47 41.95 -4.28
C SER A 80 0.76 41.79 -5.20
N GLY A 81 0.57 41.16 -6.37
CA GLY A 81 1.36 41.41 -7.58
C GLY A 81 2.64 40.59 -7.79
N GLY A 82 2.61 39.62 -8.72
CA GLY A 82 3.82 39.02 -9.30
C GLY A 82 3.60 37.63 -9.89
N SER A 83 3.36 37.56 -11.20
CA SER A 83 3.25 36.31 -11.97
C SER A 83 4.63 35.66 -12.13
N GLY A 84 5.08 34.93 -11.10
CA GLY A 84 6.32 34.14 -11.10
C GLY A 84 6.18 32.93 -10.17
N GLY A 85 6.33 31.74 -10.74
CA GLY A 85 6.46 30.41 -10.10
C GLY A 85 5.91 30.21 -8.68
N ARG A 86 4.65 29.74 -8.55
CA ARG A 86 4.02 29.34 -7.27
C ARG A 86 4.82 28.33 -6.42
N LYS A 87 5.76 27.57 -7.01
CA LYS A 87 6.55 26.54 -6.30
C LYS A 87 7.72 27.10 -5.48
N GLU A 88 8.40 28.15 -5.96
CA GLU A 88 9.55 28.75 -5.23
C GLU A 88 9.09 29.62 -4.03
N GLN A 89 7.92 30.26 -4.12
CA GLN A 89 7.38 31.08 -3.02
C GLN A 89 6.83 30.27 -1.83
N GLN A 90 6.51 28.98 -2.02
CA GLN A 90 6.13 28.10 -0.90
C GLN A 90 7.36 27.58 -0.12
N GLN A 91 8.50 27.43 -0.78
CA GLN A 91 9.76 26.95 -0.17
C GLN A 91 10.30 27.91 0.89
N SER A 92 10.14 29.23 0.73
CA SER A 92 10.61 30.24 1.69
C SER A 92 9.63 30.56 2.82
N LYS A 93 8.43 29.95 2.83
CA LYS A 93 7.37 30.19 3.83
C LYS A 93 7.09 29.01 4.76
N ALA A 94 7.59 27.82 4.44
CA ALA A 94 7.41 26.64 5.28
C ALA A 94 8.29 26.75 6.54
N ARG A 95 7.69 26.46 7.69
CA ARG A 95 8.35 26.50 9.00
C ARG A 95 9.40 25.39 9.07
N PRO A 96 10.65 25.65 9.50
CA PRO A 96 11.68 24.62 9.53
C PRO A 96 11.52 23.68 10.73
N LEU A 97 11.89 22.41 10.54
CA LEU A 97 12.22 21.50 11.64
C LEU A 97 13.57 21.90 12.23
N THR A 98 13.65 22.12 13.54
CA THR A 98 14.87 22.58 14.22
C THR A 98 15.66 21.44 14.85
N ARG A 99 14.97 20.40 15.33
CA ARG A 99 15.60 19.25 15.97
C ARG A 99 14.87 17.96 15.62
N VAL A 100 15.64 16.89 15.39
CA VAL A 100 15.14 15.51 15.26
C VAL A 100 15.31 14.81 16.62
N GLU A 101 14.27 14.13 17.09
CA GLU A 101 14.27 13.37 18.34
C GLU A 101 14.23 11.87 18.07
N LEU A 102 13.25 11.44 17.26
CA LEU A 102 13.03 10.04 16.90
C LEU A 102 13.02 9.88 15.38
N VAL A 103 13.55 8.76 14.92
CA VAL A 103 13.42 8.32 13.53
C VAL A 103 12.88 6.89 13.56
N ASN A 104 11.74 6.69 12.89
CA ASN A 104 10.98 5.45 12.85
C ASN A 104 10.74 4.82 14.24
N GLY A 105 10.38 5.67 15.22
CA GLY A 105 10.09 5.25 16.59
C GLY A 105 11.31 5.01 17.47
N ALA A 106 12.53 5.00 16.92
CA ALA A 106 13.76 4.83 17.69
C ALA A 106 14.47 6.18 17.96
N PRO A 107 15.09 6.37 19.14
CA PRO A 107 15.95 7.51 19.41
C PRO A 107 17.12 7.57 18.44
N ILE A 108 17.49 8.78 18.04
CA ILE A 108 18.58 9.02 17.08
C ILE A 108 19.92 8.38 17.50
N GLU A 109 20.17 8.27 18.80
CA GLU A 109 21.38 7.67 19.38
C GLU A 109 21.51 6.18 19.07
N VAL A 110 20.37 5.49 18.91
CA VAL A 110 20.27 4.06 18.59
C VAL A 110 20.10 3.84 17.08
N HIS A 111 19.79 4.92 16.35
CA HIS A 111 19.55 4.92 14.91
C HIS A 111 20.88 4.87 14.12
N GLY A 112 21.71 3.87 14.42
CA GLY A 112 23.01 3.60 13.80
C GLY A 112 22.91 3.22 12.31
N SER A 113 23.89 2.49 11.80
CA SER A 113 23.93 2.06 10.40
C SER A 113 22.88 0.98 10.10
N ARG A 114 21.62 1.37 9.90
CA ARG A 114 20.61 0.48 9.32
C ARG A 114 21.00 0.13 7.87
N PRO A 115 20.77 -1.11 7.42
CA PRO A 115 21.08 -1.50 6.05
C PRO A 115 20.26 -0.66 5.05
N ARG A 116 20.73 -0.60 3.80
CA ARG A 116 19.90 -0.07 2.71
C ARG A 116 19.04 -1.19 2.17
N PHE A 117 17.76 -0.93 1.94
CA PHE A 117 16.83 -1.90 1.35
C PHE A 117 17.36 -2.57 0.08
N ALA A 118 18.12 -1.84 -0.74
CA ALA A 118 18.71 -2.35 -1.98
C ALA A 118 19.91 -3.30 -1.78
N GLU A 119 20.51 -3.31 -0.59
CA GLU A 119 21.67 -4.15 -0.23
C GLU A 119 21.25 -5.45 0.46
N LEU A 120 19.99 -5.57 0.88
CA LEU A 120 19.43 -6.73 1.56
C LEU A 120 19.12 -7.85 0.57
N THR A 121 19.34 -9.10 0.99
CA THR A 121 19.25 -10.27 0.11
C THR A 121 17.79 -10.69 -0.09
N PRO A 122 17.26 -10.61 -1.32
CA PRO A 122 15.90 -11.04 -1.60
C PRO A 122 15.80 -12.57 -1.65
N ILE A 123 14.87 -13.14 -0.89
CA ILE A 123 14.57 -14.58 -0.90
C ILE A 123 13.10 -14.84 -1.23
N HIS A 124 12.76 -16.11 -1.49
CA HIS A 124 11.37 -16.51 -1.62
C HIS A 124 10.63 -16.39 -0.28
N PRO A 125 9.34 -16.02 -0.29
CA PRO A 125 8.50 -16.15 0.90
C PRO A 125 8.48 -17.59 1.39
N HIS A 126 8.70 -17.76 2.70
CA HIS A 126 8.69 -19.07 3.37
C HIS A 126 7.88 -19.05 4.67
N GLU A 127 7.47 -17.87 5.13
CA GLU A 127 6.49 -17.71 6.21
C GLU A 127 5.15 -17.29 5.61
N ARG A 128 4.09 -18.05 5.91
CA ARG A 128 2.77 -17.85 5.33
C ARG A 128 1.93 -16.88 6.15
N LEU A 129 1.31 -15.92 5.46
CA LEU A 129 0.22 -15.09 5.98
C LEU A 129 -1.09 -15.89 5.88
N ARG A 130 -1.51 -16.54 6.97
CA ARG A 130 -2.79 -17.29 7.00
C ARG A 130 -3.94 -16.31 7.10
N LEU A 131 -4.88 -16.38 6.15
CA LEU A 131 -5.98 -15.41 6.06
C LEU A 131 -7.31 -15.95 6.60
N GLU A 132 -7.45 -17.25 6.78
CA GLU A 132 -8.63 -17.86 7.37
C GLU A 132 -8.93 -17.26 8.75
N THR A 133 -10.14 -16.73 8.92
CA THR A 133 -10.62 -16.13 10.18
C THR A 133 -11.87 -16.82 10.74
N GLY A 134 -12.49 -17.70 9.95
CA GLY A 134 -13.70 -18.44 10.30
C GLY A 134 -14.48 -18.90 9.06
N PRO A 135 -15.57 -19.67 9.25
CA PRO A 135 -16.35 -20.22 8.14
C PRO A 135 -17.12 -19.16 7.35
N ASP A 136 -17.44 -18.02 7.96
CA ASP A 136 -18.26 -16.94 7.37
C ASP A 136 -17.51 -16.06 6.37
N VAL A 137 -16.19 -16.24 6.24
CA VAL A 137 -15.34 -15.47 5.31
C VAL A 137 -14.71 -16.43 4.28
N PRO A 138 -15.51 -16.99 3.35
CA PRO A 138 -15.01 -17.98 2.39
C PRO A 138 -13.89 -17.44 1.49
N GLY A 139 -13.86 -16.13 1.21
CA GLY A 139 -12.81 -15.47 0.43
C GLY A 139 -11.40 -15.78 0.92
N THR A 140 -11.15 -15.59 2.21
CA THR A 140 -9.81 -15.79 2.76
C THR A 140 -9.43 -17.26 2.83
N ARG A 141 -10.41 -18.13 3.14
CA ARG A 141 -10.24 -19.58 3.12
C ARG A 141 -9.89 -20.10 1.72
N VAL A 142 -10.54 -19.60 0.67
CA VAL A 142 -10.25 -19.96 -0.73
C VAL A 142 -8.85 -19.49 -1.13
N ILE A 143 -8.46 -18.26 -0.77
CA ILE A 143 -7.10 -17.75 -1.03
C ILE A 143 -6.06 -18.67 -0.37
N ASP A 144 -6.27 -19.04 0.89
CA ASP A 144 -5.39 -19.93 1.63
C ASP A 144 -5.19 -21.30 0.95
N LEU A 145 -6.20 -21.81 0.24
CA LEU A 145 -6.10 -23.09 -0.46
C LEU A 145 -5.52 -22.96 -1.86
N LEU A 146 -5.86 -21.91 -2.60
CA LEU A 146 -5.58 -21.81 -4.04
C LEU A 146 -4.41 -20.90 -4.39
N ALA A 147 -4.18 -19.85 -3.61
CA ALA A 147 -3.14 -18.84 -3.86
C ALA A 147 -2.57 -18.35 -2.53
N PRO A 148 -1.87 -19.23 -1.77
CA PRO A 148 -1.36 -18.89 -0.45
C PRO A 148 -0.42 -17.68 -0.49
N ILE A 149 -0.52 -16.81 0.49
CA ILE A 149 0.27 -15.57 0.53
C ILE A 149 1.37 -15.71 1.56
N GLY A 150 2.61 -15.44 1.18
CA GLY A 150 3.73 -15.37 2.13
C GLY A 150 4.15 -13.94 2.50
N LYS A 151 4.89 -13.82 3.59
CA LYS A 151 5.62 -12.59 3.94
C LYS A 151 6.67 -12.31 2.85
N GLY A 152 6.54 -11.17 2.18
CA GLY A 152 7.33 -10.82 1.00
C GLY A 152 6.68 -11.15 -0.35
N GLN A 153 5.40 -11.54 -0.39
CA GLN A 153 4.71 -11.89 -1.64
C GLN A 153 4.53 -10.67 -2.56
N ARG A 154 4.70 -10.89 -3.87
CA ARG A 154 4.26 -9.98 -4.94
C ARG A 154 3.00 -10.55 -5.59
N GLY A 155 1.85 -10.27 -4.98
CA GLY A 155 0.56 -10.78 -5.41
C GLY A 155 -0.19 -9.79 -6.29
N MET A 156 -0.80 -10.31 -7.35
CA MET A 156 -1.69 -9.55 -8.23
C MET A 156 -3.11 -10.10 -8.14
N ILE A 157 -4.07 -9.23 -7.78
CA ILE A 157 -5.49 -9.54 -7.80
C ILE A 157 -6.05 -9.02 -9.12
N VAL A 158 -6.20 -9.91 -10.08
CA VAL A 158 -6.67 -9.61 -11.43
C VAL A 158 -8.19 -9.61 -11.41
N ALA A 159 -8.82 -8.48 -11.74
CA ALA A 159 -10.25 -8.32 -11.55
C ALA A 159 -10.89 -7.51 -12.67
N GLN A 160 -11.99 -8.00 -13.23
CA GLN A 160 -12.89 -7.14 -13.99
C GLN A 160 -13.66 -6.19 -13.05
N PRO A 161 -14.21 -5.07 -13.56
CA PRO A 161 -15.15 -4.24 -12.81
C PRO A 161 -16.31 -5.05 -12.24
N LYS A 162 -16.78 -4.70 -11.03
CA LYS A 162 -17.94 -5.29 -10.33
C LYS A 162 -17.82 -6.77 -9.90
N THR A 163 -16.60 -7.29 -9.76
CA THR A 163 -16.33 -8.68 -9.32
C THR A 163 -16.18 -8.86 -7.80
N GLY A 164 -16.32 -7.80 -7.00
CA GLY A 164 -16.19 -7.85 -5.54
C GLY A 164 -14.77 -7.60 -4.99
N LYS A 165 -13.86 -7.08 -5.83
CA LYS A 165 -12.48 -6.66 -5.48
C LYS A 165 -12.37 -5.96 -4.12
N THR A 166 -13.18 -4.93 -3.87
CA THR A 166 -13.09 -4.11 -2.65
C THR A 166 -13.44 -4.92 -1.39
N GLN A 167 -14.48 -5.75 -1.45
CA GLN A 167 -14.85 -6.63 -0.32
C GLN A 167 -13.77 -7.69 -0.05
N LEU A 168 -13.14 -8.20 -1.12
CA LEU A 168 -12.03 -9.13 -0.98
C LEU A 168 -10.81 -8.47 -0.32
N LEU A 169 -10.42 -7.27 -0.76
CA LEU A 169 -9.33 -6.50 -0.13
C LEU A 169 -9.61 -6.20 1.35
N GLN A 170 -10.82 -5.80 1.70
CA GLN A 170 -11.23 -5.59 3.09
C GLN A 170 -11.14 -6.88 3.92
N SER A 171 -11.51 -8.02 3.32
CA SER A 171 -11.41 -9.33 3.99
C SER A 171 -9.96 -9.72 4.24
N ILE A 172 -9.07 -9.48 3.27
CA ILE A 172 -7.63 -9.70 3.42
C ILE A 172 -7.06 -8.78 4.51
N ALA A 173 -7.38 -7.49 4.49
CA ALA A 173 -6.93 -6.51 5.48
C ALA A 173 -7.27 -6.95 6.91
N ARG A 174 -8.55 -7.26 7.17
CA ARG A 174 -9.02 -7.71 8.49
C ARG A 174 -8.39 -9.03 8.91
N ALA A 175 -8.14 -9.93 7.97
CA ALA A 175 -7.47 -11.18 8.25
C ALA A 175 -6.01 -10.96 8.67
N VAL A 176 -5.29 -10.06 8.00
CA VAL A 176 -3.93 -9.67 8.39
C VAL A 176 -3.94 -9.02 9.78
N GLU A 177 -4.82 -8.05 10.04
CA GLU A 177 -4.91 -7.40 11.36
C GLU A 177 -5.18 -8.39 12.50
N ARG A 178 -6.03 -9.39 12.25
CA ARG A 178 -6.43 -10.38 13.25
C ARG A 178 -5.37 -11.47 13.46
N ASN A 179 -4.85 -12.03 12.37
CA ASN A 179 -4.00 -13.21 12.41
C ASN A 179 -2.51 -12.86 12.49
N HIS A 180 -2.15 -11.66 12.03
CA HIS A 180 -0.78 -11.15 11.92
C HIS A 180 -0.67 -9.72 12.48
N PRO A 181 -1.01 -9.48 13.76
CA PRO A 181 -0.93 -8.15 14.36
C PRO A 181 0.50 -7.59 14.44
N GLU A 182 1.52 -8.43 14.25
CA GLU A 182 2.92 -8.04 14.13
C GLU A 182 3.24 -7.35 12.79
N CYS A 183 2.41 -7.57 11.76
CA CYS A 183 2.61 -6.95 10.45
C CYS A 183 2.10 -5.51 10.44
N HIS A 184 2.86 -4.61 9.82
CA HIS A 184 2.40 -3.24 9.56
C HIS A 184 1.54 -3.22 8.29
N LEU A 185 0.22 -3.07 8.46
CA LEU A 185 -0.73 -3.01 7.35
C LEU A 185 -0.86 -1.58 6.81
N MET A 186 -0.58 -1.42 5.52
CA MET A 186 -0.80 -0.21 4.74
C MET A 186 -1.80 -0.47 3.62
N VAL A 187 -2.74 0.44 3.41
CA VAL A 187 -3.67 0.39 2.27
C VAL A 187 -3.52 1.66 1.46
N VAL A 188 -3.13 1.50 0.19
CA VAL A 188 -2.85 2.59 -0.74
C VAL A 188 -3.94 2.62 -1.81
N LEU A 189 -4.77 3.65 -1.79
CA LEU A 189 -5.90 3.84 -2.70
C LEU A 189 -5.60 4.99 -3.68
N LEU A 190 -5.56 4.71 -4.97
CA LEU A 190 -5.20 5.66 -6.01
C LEU A 190 -6.36 5.84 -6.99
N ASP A 191 -6.68 7.08 -7.32
CA ASP A 191 -7.70 7.44 -8.32
C ASP A 191 -9.06 6.76 -8.03
N GLU A 192 -9.38 6.57 -6.75
CA GLU A 192 -10.62 5.93 -6.30
C GLU A 192 -11.64 6.94 -5.81
N ARG A 193 -12.91 6.51 -5.71
CA ARG A 193 -14.00 7.37 -5.24
C ARG A 193 -13.87 7.72 -3.74
N PRO A 194 -14.17 8.97 -3.32
CA PRO A 194 -14.08 9.39 -1.92
C PRO A 194 -14.89 8.52 -0.93
N GLU A 195 -16.07 8.05 -1.34
CA GLU A 195 -16.90 7.15 -0.54
C GLU A 195 -16.22 5.80 -0.30
N GLU A 196 -15.57 5.22 -1.31
CA GLU A 196 -14.85 3.95 -1.20
C GLU A 196 -13.61 4.08 -0.28
N VAL A 197 -12.93 5.23 -0.35
CA VAL A 197 -11.83 5.56 0.59
C VAL A 197 -12.35 5.64 2.03
N THR A 198 -13.51 6.27 2.24
CA THR A 198 -14.13 6.41 3.56
C THR A 198 -14.55 5.05 4.12
N ASP A 199 -15.14 4.20 3.28
CA ASP A 199 -15.54 2.85 3.66
C ASP A 199 -14.32 1.99 4.04
N MET A 200 -13.23 2.09 3.28
CA MET A 200 -11.98 1.40 3.61
C MET A 200 -11.42 1.87 4.96
N ARG A 201 -11.35 3.18 5.21
CA ARG A 201 -10.87 3.75 6.49
C ARG A 201 -11.68 3.30 7.70
N ARG A 202 -12.98 3.08 7.52
CA ARG A 202 -13.86 2.59 8.59
C ARG A 202 -13.75 1.07 8.78
N ALA A 203 -13.35 0.36 7.73
CA ALA A 203 -13.31 -1.09 7.71
C ALA A 203 -12.03 -1.69 8.31
N ILE A 204 -10.94 -0.92 8.37
CA ILE A 204 -9.60 -1.37 8.77
C ILE A 204 -9.01 -0.42 9.82
N GLY A 205 -8.26 -0.97 10.78
CA GLY A 205 -7.51 -0.22 11.79
C GLY A 205 -6.10 0.20 11.35
N GLY A 206 -5.63 -0.33 10.21
CA GLY A 206 -4.33 -0.04 9.63
C GLY A 206 -4.20 1.34 8.98
N GLU A 207 -3.02 1.60 8.42
CA GLU A 207 -2.69 2.88 7.79
C GLU A 207 -3.33 3.01 6.40
N VAL A 208 -4.27 3.95 6.22
CA VAL A 208 -4.95 4.18 4.93
C VAL A 208 -4.43 5.45 4.25
N VAL A 209 -3.68 5.25 3.18
CA VAL A 209 -3.11 6.29 2.32
C VAL A 209 -3.94 6.39 1.05
N SER A 210 -4.37 7.59 0.66
CA SER A 210 -5.28 7.74 -0.48
C SER A 210 -5.10 9.02 -1.26
N SER A 211 -5.27 8.94 -2.59
CA SER A 211 -5.46 10.07 -3.48
C SER A 211 -6.66 9.79 -4.38
N THR A 212 -7.76 10.53 -4.20
CA THR A 212 -9.03 10.35 -4.93
C THR A 212 -8.96 10.80 -6.39
N PHE A 213 -9.90 10.36 -7.23
CA PHE A 213 -9.89 10.58 -8.69
C PHE A 213 -9.90 12.04 -9.16
N ASP A 214 -10.28 12.98 -8.30
CA ASP A 214 -10.29 14.42 -8.57
C ASP A 214 -8.89 15.05 -8.48
N ARG A 215 -7.89 14.29 -8.05
CA ARG A 215 -6.50 14.73 -7.93
C ARG A 215 -5.71 14.54 -9.22
N PRO A 216 -4.68 15.36 -9.46
CA PRO A 216 -3.86 15.23 -10.65
C PRO A 216 -2.94 14.01 -10.59
N ALA A 217 -2.59 13.46 -11.76
CA ALA A 217 -1.79 12.23 -11.89
C ALA A 217 -0.47 12.23 -11.09
N HIS A 218 0.23 13.38 -11.00
CA HIS A 218 1.48 13.46 -10.25
C HIS A 218 1.30 13.30 -8.73
N GLU A 219 0.13 13.61 -8.17
CA GLU A 219 -0.18 13.34 -6.76
C GLU A 219 -0.35 11.83 -6.52
N HIS A 220 -0.98 11.11 -7.46
CA HIS A 220 -1.08 9.64 -7.37
C HIS A 220 0.29 8.96 -7.42
N ILE A 221 1.22 9.46 -8.24
CA ILE A 221 2.58 8.94 -8.32
C ILE A 221 3.32 9.24 -7.02
N ALA A 222 3.32 10.50 -6.57
CA ALA A 222 4.04 10.91 -5.37
C ALA A 222 3.58 10.16 -4.10
N ILE A 223 2.26 9.96 -3.95
CA ILE A 223 1.71 9.27 -2.78
C ILE A 223 2.10 7.77 -2.77
N ALA A 224 2.10 7.12 -3.95
CA ALA A 224 2.47 5.72 -4.09
C ALA A 224 3.96 5.50 -3.85
N ASP A 225 4.81 6.38 -4.41
CA ASP A 225 6.26 6.33 -4.22
C ASP A 225 6.62 6.53 -2.75
N LEU A 226 6.05 7.54 -2.09
CA LEU A 226 6.35 7.81 -0.68
C LEU A 226 5.82 6.70 0.24
N ALA A 227 4.67 6.10 -0.06
CA ALA A 227 4.14 4.94 0.67
C ALA A 227 5.08 3.73 0.59
N ILE A 228 5.64 3.44 -0.58
CA ILE A 228 6.60 2.34 -0.72
C ILE A 228 7.95 2.68 -0.11
N GLU A 229 8.42 3.93 -0.18
CA GLU A 229 9.60 4.33 0.58
C GLU A 229 9.38 4.16 2.09
N ARG A 230 8.20 4.49 2.62
CA ARG A 230 7.83 4.23 4.02
C ARG A 230 7.90 2.73 4.36
N ALA A 231 7.32 1.87 3.52
CA ALA A 231 7.38 0.43 3.69
C ALA A 231 8.83 -0.10 3.70
N LYS A 232 9.71 0.43 2.84
CA LYS A 232 11.14 0.09 2.85
C LYS A 232 11.83 0.49 4.15
N ARG A 233 11.53 1.67 4.71
CA ARG A 233 12.12 2.09 5.99
C ARG A 233 11.73 1.19 7.15
N LEU A 234 10.49 0.71 7.16
CA LEU A 234 10.00 -0.25 8.14
C LEU A 234 10.66 -1.63 7.96
N ALA A 235 10.72 -2.15 6.73
CA ALA A 235 11.35 -3.44 6.44
C ALA A 235 12.84 -3.47 6.79
N GLU A 236 13.57 -2.38 6.54
CA GLU A 236 14.98 -2.20 6.95
C GLU A 236 15.19 -2.33 8.49
N GLN A 237 14.12 -2.18 9.29
CA GLN A 237 14.15 -2.31 10.74
C GLN A 237 13.62 -3.66 11.25
N GLY A 238 13.38 -4.62 10.36
CA GLY A 238 12.88 -5.94 10.73
C GLY A 238 11.36 -6.06 10.72
N THR A 239 10.61 -5.03 10.32
CA THR A 239 9.14 -5.09 10.29
C THR A 239 8.63 -5.75 9.01
N ASP A 240 7.70 -6.70 9.16
CA ASP A 240 6.93 -7.23 8.04
C ASP A 240 5.83 -6.25 7.64
N VAL A 241 5.90 -5.72 6.42
CA VAL A 241 4.92 -4.75 5.91
C VAL A 241 4.00 -5.43 4.90
N VAL A 242 2.70 -5.25 5.05
CA VAL A 242 1.69 -5.68 4.06
C VAL A 242 1.06 -4.44 3.44
N VAL A 243 1.22 -4.27 2.13
CA VAL A 243 0.67 -3.17 1.35
C VAL A 243 -0.44 -3.69 0.45
N LEU A 244 -1.67 -3.23 0.67
CA LEU A 244 -2.79 -3.46 -0.24
C LEU A 244 -2.90 -2.26 -1.18
N LEU A 245 -2.61 -2.45 -2.46
CA LEU A 245 -2.58 -1.38 -3.46
C LEU A 245 -3.78 -1.48 -4.42
N ASP A 246 -4.59 -0.43 -4.45
CA ASP A 246 -5.77 -0.34 -5.30
C ASP A 246 -5.73 0.96 -6.13
N SER A 247 -5.23 0.96 -7.37
CA SER A 247 -4.77 -0.20 -8.15
C SER A 247 -3.48 0.08 -8.92
N LEU A 248 -2.77 -0.99 -9.32
CA LEU A 248 -1.61 -0.88 -10.22
C LEU A 248 -2.00 -0.30 -11.57
N THR A 249 -3.16 -0.68 -12.12
CA THR A 249 -3.64 -0.16 -13.40
C THR A 249 -3.82 1.36 -13.35
N ARG A 250 -4.40 1.88 -12.26
CA ARG A 250 -4.56 3.33 -12.07
C ARG A 250 -3.21 4.04 -11.89
N LEU A 251 -2.25 3.41 -11.22
CA LEU A 251 -0.88 3.95 -11.14
C LEU A 251 -0.21 4.01 -12.52
N CYS A 252 -0.33 2.97 -13.35
CA CYS A 252 0.17 2.99 -14.73
C CYS A 252 -0.48 4.11 -15.56
N ARG A 253 -1.80 4.31 -15.44
CA ARG A 253 -2.50 5.43 -16.08
C ARG A 253 -1.96 6.77 -15.61
N ALA A 254 -1.69 6.93 -14.32
CA ALA A 254 -1.11 8.16 -13.78
C ALA A 254 0.28 8.45 -14.38
N HIS A 255 1.17 7.46 -14.43
CA HIS A 255 2.47 7.59 -15.09
C HIS A 255 2.36 7.90 -16.58
N ASN A 256 1.43 7.25 -17.28
CA ASN A 256 1.18 7.51 -18.70
C ASN A 256 0.71 8.95 -18.94
N ASN A 257 -0.22 9.43 -18.12
CA ASN A 257 -0.77 10.79 -18.22
C ASN A 257 0.25 11.87 -17.82
N ALA A 258 1.20 11.54 -16.96
CA ALA A 258 2.29 12.43 -16.55
C ALA A 258 3.49 12.41 -17.52
N ALA A 259 3.52 11.49 -18.48
CA ALA A 259 4.61 11.38 -19.44
C ALA A 259 4.67 12.62 -20.35
N LYS A 260 5.90 13.07 -20.65
CA LYS A 260 6.12 14.24 -21.50
C LYS A 260 5.80 13.90 -22.97
N PRO A 261 5.16 14.79 -23.73
CA PRO A 261 4.96 14.60 -25.17
C PRO A 261 6.29 14.40 -25.89
N GLY A 262 6.37 13.40 -26.79
CA GLY A 262 7.56 13.12 -27.62
C GLY A 262 8.28 11.80 -27.29
N GLY A 263 7.80 11.04 -26.30
CA GLY A 263 8.23 9.66 -26.05
C GLY A 263 7.79 8.68 -27.15
N ARG A 264 8.34 7.47 -27.12
CA ARG A 264 7.90 6.39 -28.02
C ARG A 264 6.55 5.85 -27.53
N THR A 265 5.48 6.19 -28.24
CA THR A 265 4.14 5.65 -28.01
C THR A 265 4.03 4.24 -28.59
N LEU A 266 3.55 3.31 -27.77
CA LEU A 266 3.22 1.93 -28.12
C LEU A 266 1.73 1.80 -28.48
N SER A 267 1.34 0.59 -28.90
CA SER A 267 -0.06 0.28 -29.19
C SER A 267 -0.95 0.62 -27.99
N GLY A 268 -2.13 1.19 -28.25
CA GLY A 268 -3.08 1.60 -27.21
C GLY A 268 -2.80 2.98 -26.60
N GLY A 269 -1.84 3.76 -27.11
CA GLY A 269 -1.56 5.12 -26.61
C GLY A 269 -0.72 5.14 -25.34
N VAL A 270 0.04 4.06 -25.10
CA VAL A 270 0.91 3.90 -23.94
C VAL A 270 2.29 4.45 -24.22
N ASP A 271 2.79 5.35 -23.37
CA ASP A 271 4.19 5.74 -23.37
C ASP A 271 5.07 4.59 -22.86
N ALA A 272 6.16 4.28 -23.56
CA ALA A 272 7.05 3.18 -23.20
C ALA A 272 7.65 3.28 -21.78
N ALA A 273 7.77 4.50 -21.23
CA ALA A 273 8.28 4.71 -19.88
C ALA A 273 7.18 4.61 -18.79
N ALA A 274 5.90 4.57 -19.16
CA ALA A 274 4.78 4.62 -18.21
C ALA A 274 4.76 3.44 -17.24
N VAL A 275 5.27 2.28 -17.65
CA VAL A 275 5.28 1.06 -16.82
C VAL A 275 6.51 0.95 -15.92
N ALA A 276 7.56 1.76 -16.13
CA ALA A 276 8.82 1.63 -15.42
C ALA A 276 8.68 1.88 -13.90
N GLY A 277 8.03 2.98 -13.52
CA GLY A 277 7.74 3.32 -12.11
C GLY A 277 6.86 2.26 -11.44
N PRO A 278 5.69 1.91 -12.00
CA PRO A 278 4.83 0.85 -11.45
C PRO A 278 5.54 -0.50 -11.29
N LYS A 279 6.38 -0.90 -12.26
CA LYS A 279 7.19 -2.13 -12.16
C LYS A 279 8.19 -2.06 -11.01
N GLN A 280 8.89 -0.94 -10.85
CA GLN A 280 9.84 -0.74 -9.75
C GLN A 280 9.12 -0.78 -8.39
N LEU A 281 7.95 -0.14 -8.31
CA LEU A 281 7.11 -0.13 -7.12
C LEU A 281 6.65 -1.54 -6.75
N PHE A 282 6.04 -2.26 -7.68
CA PHE A 282 5.56 -3.62 -7.45
C PHE A 282 6.71 -4.59 -7.16
N GLY A 283 7.85 -4.40 -7.83
CA GLY A 283 9.10 -5.14 -7.59
C GLY A 283 9.76 -4.85 -6.25
N ALA A 284 9.32 -3.83 -5.49
CA ALA A 284 9.79 -3.59 -4.14
C ALA A 284 9.37 -4.72 -3.19
N ALA A 285 8.25 -5.38 -3.43
CA ALA A 285 7.83 -6.50 -2.59
C ALA A 285 8.77 -7.70 -2.72
N ARG A 286 9.28 -8.16 -1.59
CA ARG A 286 10.26 -9.25 -1.45
C ARG A 286 10.37 -9.61 0.03
N ASN A 287 10.74 -10.86 0.29
CA ASN A 287 11.20 -11.27 1.60
C ASN A 287 12.70 -10.98 1.69
N LEU A 288 13.19 -10.49 2.83
CA LEU A 288 14.60 -10.16 3.02
C LEU A 288 15.20 -11.13 4.03
N GLU A 289 16.36 -11.69 3.72
CA GLU A 289 17.00 -12.67 4.60
C GLU A 289 17.45 -12.06 5.93
N GLU A 290 17.94 -10.83 5.90
CA GLU A 290 18.57 -10.17 7.04
C GLU A 290 17.64 -9.19 7.79
N ALA A 291 16.40 -9.00 7.31
CA ALA A 291 15.50 -7.97 7.82
C ALA A 291 14.02 -8.42 7.74
N GLY A 292 13.09 -7.46 7.70
CA GLY A 292 11.66 -7.76 7.56
C GLY A 292 11.29 -8.09 6.12
N SER A 293 10.01 -8.02 5.79
CA SER A 293 9.52 -8.25 4.44
C SER A 293 8.63 -7.12 3.93
N ILE A 294 8.50 -7.01 2.61
CA ILE A 294 7.45 -6.19 2.00
C ILE A 294 6.57 -7.11 1.17
N THR A 295 5.32 -7.26 1.58
CA THR A 295 4.27 -7.94 0.84
C THR A 295 3.44 -6.88 0.11
N ILE A 296 3.29 -6.97 -1.20
CA ILE A 296 2.38 -6.10 -1.97
C ILE A 296 1.32 -6.98 -2.61
N LEU A 297 0.06 -6.74 -2.26
CA LEU A 297 -1.11 -7.30 -2.94
C LEU A 297 -1.78 -6.17 -3.69
N ALA A 298 -1.59 -6.18 -5.01
CA ALA A 298 -2.06 -5.09 -5.85
C ALA A 298 -3.15 -5.56 -6.80
N THR A 299 -4.18 -4.74 -6.96
CA THR A 299 -5.24 -5.02 -7.93
C THR A 299 -4.82 -4.58 -9.32
N ALA A 300 -5.19 -5.37 -10.32
CA ALA A 300 -5.01 -5.06 -11.74
C ALA A 300 -6.34 -5.25 -12.46
N LEU A 301 -6.78 -4.21 -13.18
CA LEU A 301 -8.01 -4.24 -13.95
C LEU A 301 -7.74 -4.87 -15.32
N ILE A 302 -8.64 -5.78 -15.72
CA ILE A 302 -8.70 -6.38 -17.05
C ILE A 302 -10.12 -6.22 -17.64
N ASP A 303 -10.27 -6.47 -18.94
CA ASP A 303 -11.54 -6.39 -19.66
C ASP A 303 -12.27 -5.04 -19.47
N THR A 304 -11.50 -3.96 -19.37
CA THR A 304 -12.03 -2.59 -19.22
C THR A 304 -12.47 -1.98 -20.55
N GLY A 305 -12.14 -2.62 -21.67
CA GLY A 305 -12.28 -2.08 -23.02
C GLY A 305 -11.14 -1.14 -23.43
N SER A 306 -10.14 -0.92 -22.57
CA SER A 306 -8.96 -0.09 -22.84
C SER A 306 -7.76 -0.94 -23.25
N ARG A 307 -7.29 -0.78 -24.50
CA ARG A 307 -6.06 -1.44 -24.98
C ARG A 307 -4.82 -1.05 -24.15
N ALA A 308 -4.82 0.14 -23.55
CA ALA A 308 -3.74 0.57 -22.67
C ALA A 308 -3.70 -0.26 -21.39
N ASP A 309 -4.86 -0.59 -20.81
CA ASP A 309 -4.94 -1.40 -19.60
C ASP A 309 -4.51 -2.84 -19.88
N ASP A 310 -4.91 -3.40 -21.01
CA ASP A 310 -4.47 -4.73 -21.46
C ASP A 310 -2.94 -4.77 -21.58
N TYR A 311 -2.35 -3.74 -22.18
CA TYR A 311 -0.89 -3.59 -22.27
C TYR A 311 -0.23 -3.48 -20.89
N PHE A 312 -0.77 -2.64 -19.99
CA PHE A 312 -0.24 -2.53 -18.62
C PHE A 312 -0.26 -3.86 -17.88
N PHE A 313 -1.37 -4.60 -18.00
CA PHE A 313 -1.52 -5.90 -17.38
C PHE A 313 -0.46 -6.90 -17.87
N GLU A 314 -0.30 -7.06 -19.19
CA GLU A 314 0.69 -7.99 -19.76
C GLU A 314 2.12 -7.64 -19.35
N GLU A 315 2.47 -6.34 -19.30
CA GLU A 315 3.78 -5.90 -18.85
C GLU A 315 4.03 -6.18 -17.36
N LEU A 316 3.02 -6.02 -16.50
CA LEU A 316 3.13 -6.20 -15.05
C LEU A 316 3.04 -7.66 -14.62
N LYS A 317 2.32 -8.50 -15.38
CA LYS A 317 2.11 -9.93 -15.10
C LYS A 317 3.43 -10.69 -14.88
N SER A 318 4.45 -10.35 -15.66
CA SER A 318 5.79 -10.94 -15.54
C SER A 318 6.53 -10.62 -14.24
N THR A 319 6.09 -9.60 -13.49
CA THR A 319 6.76 -9.08 -12.29
C THR A 319 6.30 -9.79 -11.01
N GLY A 320 5.04 -10.25 -10.99
CA GLY A 320 4.40 -10.91 -9.85
C GLY A 320 4.81 -12.38 -9.68
N ASN A 321 4.59 -12.91 -8.48
CA ASN A 321 4.79 -14.34 -8.17
C ASN A 321 3.54 -15.00 -7.56
N MET A 322 2.44 -14.27 -7.41
CA MET A 322 1.11 -14.80 -7.12
C MET A 322 0.08 -14.08 -8.01
N GLU A 323 -0.85 -14.83 -8.57
CA GLU A 323 -2.02 -14.32 -9.29
C GLU A 323 -3.28 -14.85 -8.61
N LEU A 324 -4.23 -13.96 -8.32
CA LEU A 324 -5.58 -14.30 -7.88
C LEU A 324 -6.55 -13.66 -8.86
N ARG A 325 -7.26 -14.48 -9.64
CA ARG A 325 -8.18 -14.00 -10.67
C ARG A 325 -9.60 -14.00 -10.16
N LEU A 326 -10.31 -12.90 -10.40
CA LEU A 326 -11.74 -12.82 -10.21
C LEU A 326 -12.44 -13.03 -11.55
N ASP A 327 -13.56 -13.73 -11.55
CA ASP A 327 -14.36 -14.03 -12.73
C ASP A 327 -15.70 -13.30 -12.68
N ARG A 328 -15.95 -12.46 -13.69
CA ARG A 328 -17.22 -11.77 -13.87
C ARG A 328 -18.42 -12.72 -14.03
N ALA A 329 -18.25 -13.89 -14.65
CA ALA A 329 -19.34 -14.84 -14.83
C ALA A 329 -19.85 -15.40 -13.48
N LEU A 330 -18.96 -15.58 -12.50
CA LEU A 330 -19.34 -15.92 -11.12
C LEU A 330 -20.09 -14.77 -10.45
N ALA A 331 -19.57 -13.55 -10.58
CA ALA A 331 -20.17 -12.36 -9.99
C ALA A 331 -21.58 -12.07 -10.55
N ASP A 332 -21.78 -12.21 -11.86
CA ASP A 332 -23.08 -12.02 -12.53
C ASP A 332 -24.13 -13.05 -12.05
N LYS A 333 -23.69 -14.25 -11.66
CA LYS A 333 -24.53 -15.28 -10.99
C LYS A 333 -24.68 -15.08 -9.47
N ARG A 334 -24.09 -14.02 -8.91
CA ARG A 334 -24.04 -13.75 -7.46
C ARG A 334 -23.30 -14.81 -6.65
N VAL A 335 -22.33 -15.49 -7.25
CA VAL A 335 -21.45 -16.44 -6.56
C VAL A 335 -20.23 -15.68 -6.04
N PHE A 336 -20.14 -15.54 -4.72
CA PHE A 336 -19.03 -14.86 -4.04
C PHE A 336 -18.36 -15.77 -3.00
N PRO A 337 -17.03 -15.71 -2.83
CA PRO A 337 -16.06 -14.91 -3.60
C PRO A 337 -15.99 -15.35 -5.07
N ALA A 338 -15.91 -14.39 -5.99
CA ALA A 338 -15.91 -14.66 -7.43
C ALA A 338 -14.50 -15.05 -7.92
N ILE A 339 -13.82 -15.97 -7.23
CA ILE A 339 -12.44 -16.38 -7.54
C ILE A 339 -12.45 -17.49 -8.59
N GLU A 340 -11.71 -17.26 -9.69
CA GLU A 340 -11.43 -18.26 -10.71
C GLU A 340 -10.29 -19.16 -10.22
N MET A 341 -10.55 -20.47 -10.13
CA MET A 341 -9.57 -21.38 -9.56
C MET A 341 -8.43 -21.71 -10.51
N ALA A 342 -8.72 -21.97 -11.79
CA ALA A 342 -7.71 -22.38 -12.76
C ALA A 342 -6.69 -21.26 -13.05
N GLY A 343 -7.15 -20.01 -13.03
CA GLY A 343 -6.31 -18.83 -13.23
C GLY A 343 -5.56 -18.33 -11.99
N SER A 344 -5.85 -18.89 -10.81
CA SER A 344 -5.26 -18.45 -9.53
C SER A 344 -4.18 -19.40 -9.04
N GLY A 345 -3.09 -18.86 -8.50
CA GLY A 345 -1.98 -19.66 -7.99
C GLY A 345 -0.82 -18.84 -7.46
N THR A 346 0.08 -19.52 -6.73
CA THR A 346 1.30 -18.93 -6.19
C THR A 346 2.52 -19.74 -6.63
N ARG A 347 3.55 -19.06 -7.11
CA ARG A 347 4.84 -19.70 -7.44
C ARG A 347 5.54 -20.13 -6.16
N ARG A 348 6.17 -21.31 -6.19
CA ARG A 348 6.89 -21.89 -5.03
C ARG A 348 6.00 -22.08 -3.79
N GLU A 349 4.71 -22.40 -3.99
CA GLU A 349 3.75 -22.62 -2.90
C GLU A 349 4.15 -23.75 -1.94
N GLU A 350 5.03 -24.67 -2.37
CA GLU A 350 5.61 -25.69 -1.51
C GLU A 350 6.45 -25.15 -0.36
N LEU A 351 6.86 -23.87 -0.42
CA LEU A 351 7.53 -23.19 0.70
C LEU A 351 6.55 -22.64 1.73
N LEU A 352 5.25 -22.58 1.41
CA LEU A 352 4.21 -21.96 2.24
C LEU A 352 3.22 -22.99 2.85
N MET A 353 3.34 -24.25 2.44
CA MET A 353 2.45 -25.34 2.85
C MET A 353 3.28 -26.52 3.33
N SER A 354 2.71 -27.31 4.25
CA SER A 354 3.32 -28.60 4.57
C SER A 354 3.20 -29.55 3.36
N ALA A 355 4.09 -30.54 3.26
CA ALA A 355 4.03 -31.54 2.19
C ALA A 355 2.66 -32.26 2.12
N GLU A 356 2.07 -32.50 3.29
CA GLU A 356 0.78 -33.16 3.44
C GLU A 356 -0.39 -32.26 3.01
N GLU A 357 -0.35 -30.97 3.35
CA GLU A 357 -1.31 -29.96 2.89
C GLU A 357 -1.23 -29.81 1.37
N LEU A 358 -0.01 -29.70 0.84
CA LEU A 358 0.25 -29.52 -0.59
C LEU A 358 -0.25 -30.69 -1.43
N ASP A 359 -0.03 -31.94 -1.01
CA ASP A 359 -0.57 -33.12 -1.73
C ASP A 359 -2.10 -33.06 -1.83
N THR A 360 -2.74 -32.65 -0.73
CA THR A 360 -4.20 -32.56 -0.64
C THR A 360 -4.73 -31.44 -1.52
N VAL A 361 -4.11 -30.26 -1.49
CA VAL A 361 -4.46 -29.13 -2.35
C VAL A 361 -4.27 -29.50 -3.83
N ARG A 362 -3.22 -30.26 -4.18
CA ARG A 362 -3.02 -30.75 -5.55
C ARG A 362 -4.09 -31.75 -5.98
N ARG A 363 -4.55 -32.64 -5.10
CA ARG A 363 -5.71 -33.52 -5.35
C ARG A 363 -6.97 -32.69 -5.57
N LEU A 364 -7.23 -31.73 -4.69
CA LEU A 364 -8.36 -30.81 -4.81
C LEU A 364 -8.36 -30.10 -6.17
N ARG A 365 -7.22 -29.52 -6.58
CA ARG A 365 -7.09 -28.88 -7.90
C ARG A 365 -7.37 -29.82 -9.07
N ARG A 366 -6.93 -31.09 -8.99
CA ARG A 366 -7.22 -32.10 -10.03
C ARG A 366 -8.71 -32.42 -10.12
N VAL A 367 -9.38 -32.61 -8.99
CA VAL A 367 -10.83 -32.89 -8.93
C VAL A 367 -11.63 -31.70 -9.49
N LEU A 368 -11.28 -30.49 -9.05
CA LEU A 368 -11.99 -29.28 -9.47
C LEU A 368 -11.69 -28.91 -10.93
N GLY A 369 -10.48 -29.19 -11.43
CA GLY A 369 -10.11 -28.95 -12.83
C GLY A 369 -10.85 -29.83 -13.85
N ALA A 370 -11.48 -30.93 -13.41
CA ALA A 370 -12.34 -31.75 -14.25
C ALA A 370 -13.74 -31.17 -14.47
N GLN A 371 -14.11 -30.14 -13.70
CA GLN A 371 -15.42 -29.47 -13.80
C GLN A 371 -15.32 -28.20 -14.68
N PRO A 372 -16.39 -27.83 -15.40
CA PRO A 372 -16.46 -26.54 -16.09
C PRO A 372 -16.29 -25.37 -15.10
N GLY A 373 -15.47 -24.37 -15.46
CA GLY A 373 -14.88 -23.39 -14.53
C GLY A 373 -15.81 -22.84 -13.45
N THR A 374 -17.00 -22.34 -13.80
CA THR A 374 -17.93 -21.76 -12.81
C THR A 374 -18.53 -22.78 -11.84
N GLN A 375 -18.80 -24.02 -12.28
CA GLN A 375 -19.33 -25.09 -11.43
C GLN A 375 -18.31 -25.55 -10.39
N ALA A 376 -17.03 -25.51 -10.75
CA ALA A 376 -15.95 -25.90 -9.87
C ALA A 376 -15.89 -25.01 -8.62
N THR A 377 -16.01 -23.69 -8.80
CA THR A 377 -16.03 -22.75 -7.66
C THR A 377 -17.31 -22.90 -6.83
N GLU A 378 -18.47 -23.08 -7.47
CA GLU A 378 -19.74 -23.33 -6.76
C GLU A 378 -19.65 -24.58 -5.87
N LEU A 379 -19.14 -25.69 -6.41
CA LEU A 379 -18.94 -26.94 -5.67
C LEU A 379 -17.96 -26.77 -4.50
N LEU A 380 -16.84 -26.07 -4.71
CA LEU A 380 -15.88 -25.79 -3.66
C LEU A 380 -16.55 -25.03 -2.50
N LEU A 381 -17.26 -23.94 -2.82
CA LEU A 381 -17.93 -23.11 -1.82
C LEU A 381 -19.03 -23.87 -1.09
N GLU A 382 -19.81 -24.70 -1.78
CA GLU A 382 -20.82 -25.56 -1.16
C GLU A 382 -20.20 -26.52 -0.14
N ARG A 383 -19.10 -27.18 -0.50
CA ARG A 383 -18.40 -28.10 0.41
C ARG A 383 -17.76 -27.37 1.58
N MET A 384 -17.17 -26.20 1.37
CA MET A 384 -16.54 -25.40 2.42
C MET A 384 -17.54 -24.91 3.47
N LYS A 385 -18.79 -24.60 3.08
CA LYS A 385 -19.87 -24.20 4.02
C LYS A 385 -20.15 -25.26 5.09
N ASN A 386 -19.89 -26.54 4.78
CA ASN A 386 -20.14 -27.65 5.70
C ASN A 386 -18.94 -27.95 6.61
N THR A 387 -17.98 -27.04 6.72
CA THR A 387 -16.75 -27.23 7.50
C THR A 387 -16.40 -25.96 8.28
N ALA A 388 -15.92 -26.12 9.51
CA ALA A 388 -15.55 -25.00 10.37
C ALA A 388 -14.29 -24.27 9.88
N GLY A 389 -13.43 -24.96 9.13
CA GLY A 389 -12.24 -24.36 8.54
C GLY A 389 -11.47 -25.25 7.58
N ASN A 390 -10.37 -24.74 7.03
CA ASN A 390 -9.59 -25.39 5.98
C ASN A 390 -8.93 -26.69 6.47
N ALA A 391 -8.52 -26.76 7.72
CA ALA A 391 -7.97 -27.99 8.29
C ALA A 391 -9.00 -29.14 8.28
N GLU A 392 -10.26 -28.86 8.61
CA GLU A 392 -11.34 -29.86 8.55
C GLU A 392 -11.69 -30.20 7.11
N PHE A 393 -11.81 -29.19 6.25
CA PHE A 393 -12.08 -29.36 4.83
C PHE A 393 -11.04 -30.27 4.15
N LEU A 394 -9.75 -30.01 4.36
CA LEU A 394 -8.68 -30.82 3.78
C LEU A 394 -8.71 -32.28 4.31
N ARG A 395 -9.04 -32.51 5.58
CA ARG A 395 -9.24 -33.88 6.11
C ARG A 395 -10.37 -34.60 5.39
N GLN A 396 -11.50 -33.94 5.13
CA GLN A 396 -12.62 -34.54 4.39
C GLN A 396 -12.22 -34.89 2.95
N ILE A 397 -11.47 -34.02 2.27
CA ILE A 397 -10.98 -34.29 0.90
C ILE A 397 -10.06 -35.52 0.87
N ARG A 398 -9.15 -35.67 1.83
CA ARG A 398 -8.28 -36.86 1.93
C ARG A 398 -9.07 -38.15 2.11
N SER A 399 -10.17 -38.12 2.85
CA SER A 399 -10.99 -39.31 3.10
C SER A 399 -11.88 -39.71 1.92
N THR A 400 -12.22 -38.76 1.05
CA THR A 400 -13.21 -38.95 -0.02
C THR A 400 -12.59 -39.04 -1.41
N THR A 401 -11.33 -38.65 -1.58
CA THR A 401 -10.64 -38.66 -2.87
C THR A 401 -9.54 -39.72 -2.88
N PRO A 402 -9.62 -40.75 -3.74
CA PRO A 402 -8.60 -41.81 -3.84
C PRO A 402 -7.20 -41.29 -4.19
#